data_AF-A0A3D9L0J8-F1
#
_entry.id   AF-A0A3D9L0J8-F1
#
_cell.length_a   1.000
_cell.length_b   1.000
_cell.length_c   1.000
_cell.angle_alpha   90.00
_cell.angle_beta   90.00
_cell.angle_gamma   90.00
#
_symmetry.space_group_name_H-M   'P 1'
#
loop_
_entity.id
_entity.type
_entity.pdbx_description
1 polymer ?
#
loop_
_entity_poly.entity_id
_entity_poly.type
_entity_poly.pdbx_seq_one_letter_code
_entity_poly.pdbx_strand_id
1 'polypeptide(L)'
;MRKIQNLFLFALVISTALFTACGESGGDDPKSEKELTLEALAGTWTLDGSASQFANTGLDGSGTTVVISETGFTIDGGLKEYVSQGSFSVTEEGTLSAGAVTIASTSIELDGDVSVSLNAAKTQITVSFNTKQSEGRVNGIGAFVLVFVKAS
;
A
#
# COMPACT_ATOMS: atom_id res chain seq x y z
N MET A 1 46.57 45.27 -21.16
CA MET A 1 45.28 45.96 -20.88
C MET A 1 44.25 45.39 -21.87
N ARG A 2 43.57 44.26 -21.58
CA ARG A 2 42.21 44.17 -21.01
C ARG A 2 41.31 45.37 -21.33
N LYS A 3 40.28 45.15 -22.17
CA LYS A 3 38.89 45.54 -21.89
C LYS A 3 37.92 44.50 -22.51
N ILE A 4 37.39 43.69 -21.60
CA ILE A 4 36.18 42.90 -21.70
C ILE A 4 34.99 43.87 -21.68
N GLN A 5 34.05 43.71 -22.60
CA GLN A 5 32.67 44.12 -22.37
C GLN A 5 31.77 42.93 -22.67
N ASN A 6 31.40 42.25 -21.58
CA ASN A 6 30.16 41.50 -21.50
C ASN A 6 28.99 42.46 -21.84
N LEU A 7 27.87 41.95 -22.34
CA LEU A 7 26.71 41.61 -21.49
C LEU A 7 25.41 41.45 -22.33
N PHE A 8 24.79 40.26 -22.22
CA PHE A 8 23.33 39.97 -22.35
C PHE A 8 22.64 40.15 -23.73
N LEU A 9 21.62 39.38 -24.14
CA LEU A 9 20.75 38.43 -23.45
C LEU A 9 20.09 37.46 -24.47
N PHE A 10 19.75 36.29 -23.97
CA PHE A 10 18.93 35.22 -24.55
C PHE A 10 17.56 35.66 -25.08
N ALA A 11 17.14 35.14 -26.24
CA ALA A 11 15.74 34.81 -26.55
C ALA A 11 15.66 33.93 -27.82
N LEU A 12 15.68 32.61 -27.66
CA LEU A 12 15.22 31.69 -28.72
C LEU A 12 13.95 31.01 -28.22
N VAL A 13 12.80 31.56 -28.61
CA VAL A 13 11.48 30.96 -28.46
C VAL A 13 11.39 29.84 -29.49
N ILE A 14 11.51 28.59 -29.06
CA ILE A 14 11.15 27.43 -29.90
C ILE A 14 9.67 27.14 -29.61
N SER A 15 8.80 27.72 -30.43
CA SER A 15 7.40 27.35 -30.54
C SER A 15 7.28 26.05 -31.33
N THR A 16 7.35 24.89 -30.66
CA THR A 16 6.87 23.64 -31.25
C THR A 16 5.39 23.49 -30.94
N ALA A 17 4.57 24.08 -31.80
CA ALA A 17 3.19 23.66 -31.97
C ALA A 17 3.19 22.27 -32.64
N LEU A 18 3.05 21.21 -31.83
CA LEU A 18 2.73 19.87 -32.33
C LEU A 18 1.21 19.71 -32.28
N PHE A 19 0.53 20.28 -33.27
CA PHE A 19 -0.80 19.81 -33.67
C PHE A 19 -0.64 19.13 -35.03
N THR A 20 -0.40 17.83 -35.02
CA THR A 20 -0.68 16.94 -36.17
C THR A 20 -0.58 15.49 -35.71
N ALA A 21 -1.74 14.87 -35.47
CA ALA A 21 -2.09 13.55 -36.01
C ALA A 21 -3.39 13.07 -35.34
N CYS A 22 -4.50 13.31 -36.03
CA CYS A 22 -5.60 12.36 -35.99
C CYS A 22 -5.07 11.11 -36.70
N GLY A 23 -4.82 10.05 -35.94
CA GLY A 23 -4.28 8.78 -36.42
C GLY A 23 -4.82 7.68 -35.55
N GLU A 24 -5.81 6.96 -36.08
CA GLU A 24 -6.32 5.70 -35.56
C GLU A 24 -5.15 4.71 -35.46
N SER A 25 -4.72 4.37 -34.24
CA SER A 25 -3.77 3.28 -33.99
C SER A 25 -3.84 2.90 -32.50
N GLY A 26 -4.36 1.72 -32.20
CA GLY A 26 -4.52 1.22 -30.84
C GLY A 26 -3.17 1.02 -30.13
N GLY A 27 -2.81 1.98 -29.28
CA GLY A 27 -1.67 1.89 -28.38
C GLY A 27 -2.07 2.45 -27.03
N ASP A 28 -1.94 1.63 -25.99
CA ASP A 28 -2.16 1.98 -24.58
C ASP A 28 -1.59 3.37 -24.27
N ASP A 29 -2.45 4.27 -23.78
CA ASP A 29 -1.99 5.45 -23.07
C ASP A 29 -1.02 5.00 -21.94
N PRO A 30 0.07 5.74 -21.67
CA PRO A 30 0.98 5.37 -20.62
C PRO A 30 0.23 5.33 -19.27
N LYS A 31 0.23 4.15 -18.62
CA LYS A 31 -0.46 3.93 -17.35
C LYS A 31 0.03 4.92 -16.29
N SER A 32 -0.90 5.48 -15.54
CA SER A 32 -0.63 6.29 -14.35
C SER A 32 0.02 5.46 -13.24
N GLU A 33 0.69 6.12 -12.29
CA GLU A 33 1.26 5.43 -11.12
C GLU A 33 0.19 4.72 -10.28
N LYS A 34 -1.01 5.30 -10.21
CA LYS A 34 -2.17 4.67 -9.58
C LYS A 34 -2.53 3.34 -10.26
N GLU A 35 -2.63 3.32 -11.59
CA GLU A 35 -2.93 2.10 -12.35
C GLU A 35 -1.82 1.04 -12.16
N LEU A 36 -0.55 1.45 -12.24
CA LEU A 36 0.58 0.55 -12.01
C LEU A 36 0.58 -0.03 -10.60
N THR A 37 0.22 0.77 -9.59
CA THR A 37 0.08 0.30 -8.21
C THR A 37 -1.09 -0.66 -8.08
N LEU A 38 -2.27 -0.35 -8.62
CA LEU A 38 -3.45 -1.23 -8.55
C LEU A 38 -3.17 -2.60 -9.21
N GLU A 39 -2.53 -2.61 -10.38
CA GLU A 39 -2.10 -3.84 -11.05
C GLU A 39 -1.07 -4.63 -10.24
N ALA A 40 -0.15 -3.95 -9.56
CA ALA A 40 0.84 -4.59 -8.71
C ALA A 40 0.23 -5.16 -7.42
N LEU A 41 -0.81 -4.53 -6.87
CA LEU A 41 -1.48 -4.98 -5.65
C LEU A 41 -2.34 -6.21 -5.88
N ALA A 42 -3.02 -6.28 -7.03
CA ALA A 42 -4.00 -7.32 -7.32
C ALA A 42 -3.39 -8.73 -7.20
N GLY A 43 -4.10 -9.60 -6.48
CA GLY A 43 -3.79 -11.03 -6.40
C GLY A 43 -3.60 -11.54 -4.97
N THR A 44 -2.95 -12.70 -4.87
CA THR A 44 -2.71 -13.39 -3.60
C THR A 44 -1.30 -13.09 -3.09
N TRP A 45 -1.23 -12.82 -1.80
CA TRP A 45 -0.02 -12.53 -1.06
C TRP A 45 0.06 -13.46 0.14
N THR A 46 1.27 -13.68 0.63
CA THR A 46 1.54 -14.52 1.80
C THR A 46 2.07 -13.66 2.93
N LEU A 47 1.67 -13.95 4.16
CA LEU A 47 2.25 -13.30 5.31
C LEU A 47 3.71 -13.78 5.49
N ASP A 48 4.64 -12.83 5.57
CA ASP A 48 5.99 -13.08 6.05
C ASP A 48 5.97 -13.09 7.58
N GLY A 49 5.87 -14.29 8.16
CA GLY A 49 5.88 -14.48 9.61
C GLY A 49 7.18 -14.06 10.29
N SER A 50 8.29 -13.93 9.57
CA SER A 50 9.58 -13.50 10.11
C SER A 50 9.71 -11.97 10.21
N ALA A 51 9.03 -11.26 9.30
CA ALA A 51 8.95 -9.80 9.30
C ALA A 51 7.73 -9.25 10.06
N SER A 52 6.71 -10.10 10.27
CA SER A 52 5.50 -9.74 11.01
C SER A 52 5.69 -9.78 12.53
N GLN A 53 4.92 -8.97 13.26
CA GLN A 53 4.97 -8.88 14.71
C GLN A 53 3.57 -8.95 15.32
N PHE A 54 3.45 -9.74 16.38
CA PHE A 54 2.17 -10.01 17.08
C PHE A 54 2.34 -9.81 18.59
N ALA A 55 2.64 -8.58 19.00
CA ALA A 55 3.04 -8.29 20.37
C ALA A 55 1.96 -8.73 21.37
N ASN A 56 2.35 -9.55 22.36
CA ASN A 56 1.50 -10.02 23.47
C ASN A 56 0.29 -10.89 23.08
N THR A 57 0.30 -11.51 21.91
CA THR A 57 -0.86 -12.29 21.43
C THR A 57 -0.65 -13.82 21.45
N GLY A 58 0.61 -14.28 21.47
CA GLY A 58 0.95 -15.70 21.32
C GLY A 58 0.61 -16.28 19.93
N LEU A 59 0.27 -15.42 18.96
CA LEU A 59 -0.06 -15.84 17.60
C LEU A 59 1.19 -16.14 16.79
N ASP A 60 1.07 -17.19 15.98
CA ASP A 60 1.93 -17.37 14.81
C ASP A 60 1.09 -17.10 13.56
N GLY A 61 1.62 -16.31 12.64
CA GLY A 61 0.95 -15.96 11.40
C GLY A 61 1.19 -16.99 10.28
N SER A 62 1.72 -18.17 10.61
CA SER A 62 2.16 -19.15 9.61
C SER A 62 1.00 -19.64 8.76
N GLY A 63 1.22 -19.78 7.45
CA GLY A 63 0.18 -20.21 6.51
C GLY A 63 -0.93 -19.19 6.28
N THR A 64 -0.80 -17.96 6.81
CA THR A 64 -1.74 -16.88 6.51
C THR A 64 -1.52 -16.38 5.09
N THR A 65 -2.61 -16.36 4.32
CA THR A 65 -2.66 -15.74 3.00
C THR A 65 -3.57 -14.54 3.03
N VAL A 66 -3.32 -13.57 2.16
CA VAL A 66 -4.19 -12.43 1.98
C VAL A 66 -4.48 -12.25 0.50
N VAL A 67 -5.75 -11.98 0.18
CA VAL A 67 -6.16 -11.56 -1.16
C VAL A 67 -6.29 -10.06 -1.15
N ILE A 68 -5.60 -9.40 -2.07
CA ILE A 68 -5.56 -7.95 -2.16
C ILE A 68 -6.29 -7.51 -3.43
N SER A 69 -7.18 -6.54 -3.27
CA SER A 69 -7.95 -5.91 -4.32
C SER A 69 -7.63 -4.42 -4.39
N GLU A 70 -8.29 -3.71 -5.29
CA GLU A 70 -8.10 -2.27 -5.50
C GLU A 70 -8.42 -1.42 -4.26
N THR A 71 -9.26 -1.92 -3.35
CA THR A 71 -9.83 -1.16 -2.23
C THR A 71 -9.52 -1.74 -0.86
N GLY A 72 -8.76 -2.84 -0.79
CA GLY A 72 -8.53 -3.50 0.47
C GLY A 72 -7.92 -4.88 0.35
N PHE A 73 -8.04 -5.61 1.45
CA PHE A 73 -7.49 -6.95 1.58
C PHE A 73 -8.39 -7.84 2.45
N THR A 74 -8.37 -9.13 2.18
CA THR A 74 -9.07 -10.16 2.97
C THR A 74 -8.07 -11.22 3.42
N ILE A 75 -8.04 -11.49 4.71
CA ILE A 75 -7.13 -12.44 5.35
C ILE A 75 -7.81 -13.81 5.43
N ASP A 76 -7.03 -14.86 5.16
CA ASP A 76 -7.41 -16.24 5.41
C ASP A 76 -6.34 -16.99 6.22
N GLY A 77 -6.73 -18.10 6.84
CA GLY A 77 -5.87 -18.86 7.76
C GLY A 77 -5.99 -18.42 9.23
N GLY A 78 -4.99 -18.72 10.05
CA GLY A 78 -5.05 -18.58 11.51
C GLY A 78 -5.30 -17.14 12.01
N LEU A 79 -4.84 -16.14 11.27
CA LEU A 79 -5.06 -14.73 11.62
C LEU A 79 -6.50 -14.25 11.43
N LYS A 80 -7.30 -14.94 10.62
CA LYS A 80 -8.69 -14.55 10.30
C LYS A 80 -9.59 -14.46 11.53
N GLU A 81 -9.31 -15.25 12.58
CA GLU A 81 -10.06 -15.20 13.84
C GLU A 81 -9.84 -13.90 14.63
N TYR A 82 -8.77 -13.17 14.31
CA TYR A 82 -8.42 -11.90 14.94
C TYR A 82 -8.73 -10.73 14.02
N VAL A 83 -8.28 -10.81 12.76
CA VAL A 83 -8.49 -9.79 11.73
C VAL A 83 -8.90 -10.46 10.44
N SER A 84 -10.07 -10.09 9.91
CA SER A 84 -10.63 -10.73 8.71
C SER A 84 -10.35 -9.95 7.43
N GLN A 85 -10.32 -8.62 7.50
CA GLN A 85 -10.17 -7.75 6.32
C GLN A 85 -9.69 -6.35 6.71
N GLY A 86 -9.24 -5.60 5.74
CA GLY A 86 -9.02 -4.16 5.87
C GLY A 86 -9.23 -3.43 4.55
N SER A 87 -9.35 -2.13 4.61
CA SER A 87 -9.52 -1.25 3.46
C SER A 87 -8.39 -0.25 3.34
N PHE A 88 -8.12 0.17 2.12
CA PHE A 88 -7.20 1.25 1.79
C PHE A 88 -7.66 1.93 0.50
N SER A 89 -7.01 3.04 0.17
CA SER A 89 -7.14 3.69 -1.14
C SER A 89 -5.76 3.92 -1.74
N VAL A 90 -5.69 3.92 -3.07
CA VAL A 90 -4.47 4.26 -3.82
C VAL A 90 -4.58 5.70 -4.30
N THR A 91 -3.60 6.53 -3.94
CA THR A 91 -3.53 7.93 -4.39
C THR A 91 -3.10 8.03 -5.86
N GLU A 92 -3.21 9.21 -6.46
CA GLU A 92 -2.76 9.45 -7.84
C GLU A 92 -1.24 9.23 -8.00
N GLU A 93 -0.48 9.43 -6.93
CA GLU A 93 0.97 9.18 -6.86
C GLU A 93 1.32 7.70 -6.61
N GLY A 94 0.33 6.81 -6.56
CA GLY A 94 0.53 5.37 -6.36
C GLY A 94 0.86 4.97 -4.92
N THR A 95 0.60 5.84 -3.93
CA THR A 95 0.79 5.55 -2.50
C THR A 95 -0.48 4.99 -1.87
N LEU A 96 -0.36 4.29 -0.73
CA LEU A 96 -1.50 3.75 0.00
C LEU A 96 -1.92 4.69 1.13
N SER A 97 -3.22 4.94 1.23
CA SER A 97 -3.84 5.59 2.39
C SER A 97 -4.71 4.59 3.14
N ALA A 98 -4.50 4.46 4.44
CA ALA A 98 -5.19 3.49 5.27
C ALA A 98 -6.67 3.85 5.41
N GLY A 99 -7.53 2.83 5.31
CA GLY A 99 -8.92 2.90 5.71
C GLY A 99 -9.10 2.30 7.09
N ALA A 100 -9.93 1.26 7.18
CA ALA A 100 -10.25 0.56 8.42
C ALA A 100 -9.74 -0.88 8.39
N VAL A 101 -9.58 -1.47 9.57
CA VAL A 101 -9.36 -2.91 9.74
C VAL A 101 -10.57 -3.48 10.46
N THR A 102 -11.10 -4.60 9.97
CA THR A 102 -12.18 -5.34 10.63
C THR A 102 -11.59 -6.37 11.57
N ILE A 103 -11.77 -6.09 12.87
CA ILE A 103 -11.46 -7.04 13.93
C ILE A 103 -12.57 -8.10 13.94
N ALA A 104 -12.19 -9.37 13.75
CA ALA A 104 -13.13 -10.48 13.68
C ALA A 104 -13.55 -10.98 15.06
N SER A 105 -12.68 -10.82 16.05
CA SER A 105 -12.95 -11.21 17.43
C SER A 105 -13.80 -10.16 18.15
N THR A 106 -14.89 -10.59 18.80
CA THR A 106 -15.75 -9.71 19.59
C THR A 106 -15.14 -9.26 20.92
N SER A 107 -13.98 -9.82 21.28
CA SER A 107 -13.34 -9.58 22.58
C SER A 107 -12.16 -8.60 22.51
N ILE A 108 -11.90 -8.03 21.34
CA ILE A 108 -10.86 -7.02 21.11
C ILE A 108 -11.42 -5.92 20.22
N GLU A 109 -10.93 -4.72 20.43
CA GLU A 109 -11.27 -3.52 19.66
C GLU A 109 -10.01 -2.89 19.09
N LEU A 110 -10.16 -2.14 18.00
CA LEU A 110 -9.08 -1.30 17.47
C LEU A 110 -8.72 -0.21 18.49
N ASP A 111 -7.43 0.02 18.69
CA ASP A 111 -6.90 1.08 19.53
C ASP A 111 -6.10 2.09 18.71
N GLY A 112 -6.78 3.14 18.24
CA GLY A 112 -6.19 4.19 17.41
C GLY A 112 -6.24 3.88 15.92
N ASP A 113 -5.32 4.51 15.17
CA ASP A 113 -5.33 4.51 13.72
C ASP A 113 -4.66 3.28 13.11
N VAL A 114 -5.12 2.91 11.91
CA VAL A 114 -4.46 1.92 11.05
C VAL A 114 -3.45 2.63 10.17
N SER A 115 -2.30 2.00 9.95
CA SER A 115 -1.34 2.42 8.93
C SER A 115 -1.17 1.32 7.89
N VAL A 116 -0.97 1.73 6.64
CA VAL A 116 -0.66 0.85 5.52
C VAL A 116 0.45 1.48 4.70
N SER A 117 1.38 0.66 4.21
CA SER A 117 2.45 1.11 3.31
C SER A 117 2.79 0.06 2.29
N LEU A 118 3.19 0.50 1.11
CA LEU A 118 3.69 -0.33 0.02
C LEU A 118 5.16 0.03 -0.19
N ASN A 119 6.04 -0.97 -0.31
CA ASN A 119 7.44 -0.70 -0.62
C ASN A 119 7.61 -0.20 -2.07
N ALA A 120 8.74 0.46 -2.37
CA ALA A 120 9.00 1.02 -3.70
C ALA A 120 8.99 -0.03 -4.83
N ALA A 121 9.35 -1.28 -4.52
CA ALA A 121 9.32 -2.39 -5.46
C ALA A 121 7.91 -2.95 -5.72
N LYS A 122 6.90 -2.50 -4.97
CA LYS A 122 5.51 -2.99 -5.03
C LYS A 122 5.39 -4.51 -4.79
N THR A 123 6.27 -5.06 -3.95
CA THR A 123 6.36 -6.49 -3.61
C THR A 123 6.05 -6.79 -2.15
N GLN A 124 5.98 -5.76 -1.30
CA GLN A 124 5.71 -5.90 0.13
C GLN A 124 4.73 -4.83 0.60
N ILE A 125 3.69 -5.25 1.33
CA ILE A 125 2.74 -4.39 2.01
C ILE A 125 2.88 -4.59 3.50
N THR A 126 2.96 -3.49 4.24
CA THR A 126 2.98 -3.51 5.70
C THR A 126 1.71 -2.84 6.22
N VAL A 127 0.93 -3.55 7.04
CA VAL A 127 -0.25 -3.04 7.74
C VAL A 127 0.06 -3.06 9.24
N SER A 128 -0.09 -1.92 9.92
CA SER A 128 0.13 -1.85 11.37
C SER A 128 -1.04 -1.20 12.07
N PHE A 129 -1.45 -1.78 13.20
CA PHE A 129 -2.54 -1.30 14.04
C PHE A 129 -2.36 -1.81 15.48
N ASN A 130 -3.03 -1.18 16.43
CA ASN A 130 -3.08 -1.66 17.80
C ASN A 130 -4.48 -2.13 18.16
N THR A 131 -4.56 -2.99 19.17
CA THR A 131 -5.80 -3.49 19.73
C THR A 131 -5.82 -3.32 21.23
N LYS A 132 -7.03 -3.18 21.78
CA LYS A 132 -7.31 -3.13 23.22
C LYS A 132 -8.40 -4.14 23.58
N GLN A 133 -8.56 -4.38 24.87
CA GLN A 133 -9.61 -5.22 25.39
C GLN A 133 -10.99 -4.63 25.07
N SER A 134 -11.86 -5.45 24.47
CA SER A 134 -13.30 -5.31 24.62
C SER A 134 -13.74 -6.35 25.64
N GLU A 135 -14.53 -5.94 26.63
CA GLU A 135 -14.95 -6.70 27.83
C GLU A 135 -14.53 -8.19 27.90
N GLY A 136 -13.59 -8.56 28.79
CA GLY A 136 -13.44 -9.95 29.24
C GLY A 136 -12.33 -10.85 28.66
N ARG A 137 -11.40 -10.38 27.81
CA ARG A 137 -10.17 -11.15 27.44
C ARG A 137 -8.87 -10.34 27.59
N VAL A 138 -7.75 -11.03 27.87
CA VAL A 138 -6.39 -10.45 27.86
C VAL A 138 -5.52 -10.92 26.68
N ASN A 139 -6.05 -11.78 25.81
CA ASN A 139 -5.32 -12.38 24.69
C ASN A 139 -5.68 -11.71 23.35
N GLY A 140 -4.69 -11.49 22.48
CA GLY A 140 -4.88 -10.79 21.21
C GLY A 140 -4.84 -9.25 21.33
N ILE A 141 -4.42 -8.74 22.48
CA ILE A 141 -4.22 -7.30 22.76
C ILE A 141 -2.77 -6.95 22.45
N GLY A 142 -2.56 -5.85 21.74
CA GLY A 142 -1.22 -5.31 21.48
C GLY A 142 -1.05 -4.76 20.08
N ALA A 143 0.21 -4.53 19.72
CA ALA A 143 0.61 -4.04 18.42
C ALA A 143 0.71 -5.19 17.41
N PHE A 144 0.05 -5.01 16.29
CA PHE A 144 0.14 -5.87 15.12
C PHE A 144 0.92 -5.15 14.03
N VAL A 145 1.89 -5.85 13.45
CA VAL A 145 2.57 -5.47 12.21
C VAL A 145 2.48 -6.66 11.28
N LEU A 146 1.64 -6.55 10.25
CA LEU A 146 1.43 -7.59 9.26
C LEU A 146 2.24 -7.23 8.02
N VAL A 147 3.21 -8.08 7.66
CA VAL A 147 4.00 -7.92 6.46
C VAL A 147 3.56 -8.97 5.46
N PHE A 148 2.97 -8.53 4.36
CA PHE A 148 2.56 -9.37 3.25
C PHE A 148 3.55 -9.24 2.11
N VAL A 149 3.99 -10.36 1.56
CA VAL A 149 4.83 -10.44 0.37
C VAL A 149 4.07 -11.10 -0.76
N LYS A 150 4.26 -10.62 -1.98
CA LYS A 150 3.57 -11.17 -3.15
C LYS A 150 3.96 -12.65 -3.30
N ALA A 151 2.96 -13.52 -3.49
CA ALA A 151 3.24 -14.93 -3.72
C ALA A 151 4.09 -15.06 -4.99
N SER A 152 5.17 -15.84 -4.91
CA SER A 152 6.09 -16.09 -6.04
C SER A 152 5.46 -16.96 -7.11
#